data_AF-A0A7M3X9S7-F1
#
_entry.id   AF-A0A7M3X9S7-F1
#
_cell.length_a   1.000
_cell.length_b   1.000
_cell.length_c   1.000
_cell.angle_alpha   90.00
_cell.angle_beta   90.00
_cell.angle_gamma   90.00
#
_symmetry.space_group_name_H-M   'P 1'
#
loop_
_entity.id
_entity.type
_entity.pdbx_description
1 polymer ?
#
loop_
_entity_poly.entity_id
_entity_poly.type
_entity_poly.pdbx_seq_one_letter_code
_entity_poly.pdbx_strand_id
1 'polypeptide(L)'
;MRRSLMFAVGLFLLFCLPHASASTWSPAWEQDIGPGYITTSPVSDGEHVYVRTSGFWTGEERPEVKAFTRDGVEKWSHVSPTTVQHDMSPLLLVEAGSGACGQWPELLLVGWANGDFT
;
A
#
# COMPACT_ATOMS: atom_id res chain seq x y z
N MET A 1 25.73 -48.93 29.55
CA MET A 1 25.37 -49.11 28.12
C MET A 1 23.99 -48.55 27.77
N ARG A 2 22.89 -48.98 28.41
CA ARG A 2 21.51 -48.53 28.08
C ARG A 2 21.25 -47.02 28.24
N ARG A 3 21.80 -46.38 29.28
CA ARG A 3 21.69 -44.91 29.50
C ARG A 3 22.46 -44.09 28.45
N SER A 4 23.65 -44.54 28.07
CA SER A 4 24.47 -43.89 27.03
C SER A 4 23.82 -44.00 25.64
N LEU A 5 23.17 -45.13 25.34
CA LEU A 5 22.42 -45.32 24.11
C LEU A 5 21.20 -44.37 24.04
N MET A 6 20.46 -44.23 25.14
CA MET A 6 19.34 -43.28 25.21
C MET A 6 19.80 -41.83 25.02
N PHE A 7 20.95 -41.47 25.59
CA PHE A 7 21.52 -40.13 25.43
C PHE A 7 21.96 -39.86 23.98
N ALA A 8 22.60 -40.84 23.33
CA ALA A 8 23.00 -40.74 21.94
C ALA A 8 21.80 -40.65 20.98
N VAL A 9 20.74 -41.43 21.23
CA VAL A 9 19.49 -41.36 20.46
C VAL A 9 18.79 -40.01 20.67
N GLY A 10 18.75 -39.50 21.90
CA GLY A 10 18.21 -38.17 22.18
C GLY A 10 18.97 -37.06 21.46
N LEU A 11 20.30 -37.12 21.45
CA LEU A 11 21.14 -36.16 20.73
C LEU A 11 20.96 -36.25 19.21
N PHE A 12 20.85 -37.46 18.67
CA PHE A 12 20.60 -37.68 17.25
C PHE A 12 19.22 -37.14 16.83
N LEU A 13 18.19 -37.35 17.65
CA LEU A 13 16.85 -36.80 17.40
C LEU A 13 16.83 -35.27 17.43
N LEU A 14 17.61 -34.63 18.31
CA LEU A 14 17.77 -33.17 18.35
C LEU A 14 18.44 -32.62 17.09
N PHE A 15 19.41 -33.35 16.52
CA PHE A 15 20.05 -32.98 15.25
C PHE A 15 19.14 -33.17 14.03
N CYS A 16 18.15 -34.05 14.10
CA CYS A 16 17.17 -34.29 13.03
C CYS A 16 15.93 -33.39 13.11
N LEU A 17 15.87 -32.43 14.04
CA LEU A 17 14.79 -31.45 14.06
C LEU A 17 14.90 -30.53 12.84
N PRO A 18 13.82 -30.32 12.07
CA PRO A 18 13.84 -29.39 10.95
C PRO A 18 14.14 -27.99 11.47
N HIS A 19 15.22 -27.40 10.98
CA HIS A 19 15.58 -26.02 11.30
C HIS A 19 14.62 -25.11 10.54
N ALA A 20 13.59 -24.62 11.22
CA ALA A 20 12.71 -23.60 10.67
C ALA A 20 13.45 -22.26 10.66
N SER A 21 14.00 -21.90 9.50
CA SER A 21 14.47 -20.54 9.25
C SER A 21 13.29 -19.68 8.84
N ALA A 22 13.13 -18.51 9.45
CA ALA A 22 12.23 -17.50 8.90
C ALA A 22 12.73 -17.13 7.51
N SER A 23 11.91 -17.33 6.48
CA SER A 23 12.21 -16.84 5.15
C SER A 23 12.37 -15.33 5.21
N THR A 24 13.50 -14.80 4.73
CA THR A 24 13.68 -13.35 4.56
C THR A 24 12.56 -12.85 3.66
N TRP A 25 11.71 -11.97 4.19
CA TRP A 25 10.67 -11.33 3.40
C TRP A 25 11.34 -10.43 2.36
N SER A 26 10.91 -10.54 1.11
CA SER A 26 11.24 -9.63 0.02
C SER A 26 9.94 -9.14 -0.62
N PRO A 27 9.87 -7.86 -1.02
CA PRO A 27 8.70 -7.37 -1.74
C PRO A 27 8.53 -8.11 -3.07
N ALA A 28 7.28 -8.37 -3.47
CA ALA A 28 6.98 -8.97 -4.77
C ALA A 28 7.29 -8.00 -5.92
N TRP A 29 7.09 -6.71 -5.68
CA TRP A 29 7.45 -5.61 -6.56
C TRP A 29 7.71 -4.35 -5.73
N GLU A 30 8.46 -3.42 -6.31
CA GLU A 30 8.73 -2.10 -5.75
C GLU A 30 8.67 -1.09 -6.89
N GLN A 31 8.07 0.06 -6.63
CA GLN A 31 7.87 1.11 -7.63
C GLN A 31 8.30 2.45 -7.07
N ASP A 32 9.15 3.15 -7.82
CA ASP A 32 9.37 4.58 -7.61
C ASP A 32 8.14 5.33 -8.12
N ILE A 33 7.47 6.02 -7.20
CA ILE A 33 6.25 6.79 -7.48
C ILE A 33 6.55 8.26 -7.80
N GLY A 34 7.83 8.61 -7.92
CA GLY A 34 8.29 9.94 -8.24
C GLY A 34 8.37 10.88 -7.04
N PRO A 35 8.42 12.19 -7.31
CA PRO A 35 8.66 13.19 -6.27
C PRO A 35 7.40 13.32 -5.39
N GLY A 36 7.58 13.27 -4.07
CA GLY A 36 6.56 13.63 -3.09
C GLY A 36 6.73 12.87 -1.78
N TYR A 37 5.70 12.91 -0.95
CA TYR A 37 5.58 12.05 0.22
C TYR A 37 4.31 11.21 0.14
N ILE A 38 4.35 9.97 0.63
CA ILE A 38 3.13 9.18 0.92
C ILE A 38 2.74 9.49 2.36
N THR A 39 1.61 10.17 2.55
CA THR A 39 1.13 10.59 3.89
C THR A 39 -0.12 9.82 4.33
N THR A 40 -0.74 9.06 3.44
CA THR A 40 -1.91 8.22 3.71
C THR A 40 -1.63 6.78 3.33
N SER A 41 -2.24 5.83 4.03
CA SER A 41 -2.18 4.42 3.65
C SER A 41 -2.73 4.22 2.23
N PRO A 42 -2.05 3.44 1.36
CA PRO A 42 -2.62 2.99 0.10
C PRO A 42 -3.92 2.22 0.34
N VAL A 43 -4.82 2.26 -0.64
CA VAL A 43 -6.07 1.46 -0.64
C VAL A 43 -6.08 0.50 -1.82
N SER A 44 -6.80 -0.63 -1.70
CA SER A 44 -6.90 -1.62 -2.77
C SER A 44 -8.32 -2.14 -2.87
N ASP A 45 -8.82 -2.27 -4.09
CA ASP A 45 -10.10 -2.89 -4.44
C ASP A 45 -9.96 -4.41 -4.71
N GLY A 46 -8.75 -4.95 -4.53
CA GLY A 46 -8.43 -6.33 -4.84
C GLY A 46 -7.85 -6.54 -6.24
N GLU A 47 -7.97 -5.63 -7.20
CA GLU A 47 -7.34 -5.73 -8.54
C GLU A 47 -6.24 -4.68 -8.73
N HIS A 48 -6.42 -3.54 -8.06
CA HIS A 48 -5.56 -2.38 -8.12
C HIS A 48 -5.07 -1.98 -6.73
N VAL A 49 -3.92 -1.29 -6.70
CA VAL A 49 -3.41 -0.57 -5.54
C VAL A 49 -3.38 0.91 -5.88
N TYR A 50 -4.05 1.71 -5.07
CA TYR A 50 -4.12 3.15 -5.22
C TYR A 50 -3.22 3.81 -4.19
N VAL A 51 -2.29 4.63 -4.68
CA VAL A 51 -1.34 5.36 -3.86
C VAL A 51 -1.55 6.84 -4.09
N ARG A 52 -1.62 7.59 -2.99
CA ARG A 52 -1.68 9.05 -3.02
C ARG A 52 -0.33 9.62 -2.63
N THR A 53 0.16 10.58 -3.41
CA THR A 53 1.27 11.46 -3.05
C THR A 53 0.72 12.79 -2.52
N SER A 54 1.44 13.38 -1.57
CA SER A 54 1.34 14.78 -1.22
C SER A 54 2.49 15.57 -1.84
N GLY A 55 2.25 16.85 -2.17
CA GLY A 55 3.25 17.75 -2.72
C GLY A 55 4.42 18.03 -1.77
N PHE A 56 5.39 18.84 -2.20
CA PHE A 56 6.53 19.27 -1.39
C PHE A 56 6.30 20.60 -0.68
N TRP A 57 7.03 20.80 0.43
CA TRP A 57 7.08 22.09 1.13
C TRP A 57 7.78 23.18 0.29
N THR A 58 8.53 22.78 -0.74
CA THR A 58 9.50 23.63 -1.46
C THR A 58 9.15 23.91 -2.92
N GLY A 59 8.08 23.35 -3.51
CA GLY A 59 7.99 23.35 -4.98
C GLY A 59 6.66 22.99 -5.64
N GLU A 60 6.69 23.09 -6.98
CA GLU A 60 5.58 23.07 -7.95
C GLU A 60 4.83 21.73 -8.04
N GLU A 61 5.35 20.66 -7.44
CA GLU A 61 4.75 19.33 -7.50
C GLU A 61 3.39 19.31 -6.79
N ARG A 62 2.38 18.85 -7.53
CA ARG A 62 1.00 18.77 -7.06
C ARG A 62 0.72 17.37 -6.52
N PRO A 63 -0.09 17.23 -5.44
CA PRO A 63 -0.58 15.93 -5.00
C PRO A 63 -1.21 15.15 -6.14
N GLU A 64 -0.99 13.84 -6.15
CA GLU A 64 -1.41 12.97 -7.24
C GLU A 64 -1.94 11.65 -6.69
N VAL A 65 -2.87 11.02 -7.42
CA VAL A 65 -3.28 9.64 -7.18
C VAL A 65 -2.78 8.77 -8.33
N LYS A 66 -2.08 7.69 -8.00
CA LYS A 66 -1.60 6.67 -8.93
C LYS A 66 -2.32 5.36 -8.69
N ALA A 67 -2.64 4.65 -9.77
CA ALA A 67 -3.18 3.30 -9.70
C ALA A 67 -2.20 2.32 -10.32
N PHE A 68 -1.94 1.22 -9.60
CA PHE A 68 -1.10 0.12 -10.04
C PHE A 68 -1.93 -1.16 -10.13
N THR A 69 -1.57 -2.08 -11.02
CA THR A 69 -2.06 -3.47 -10.92
C THR A 69 -1.49 -4.15 -9.68
N ARG A 70 -2.03 -5.32 -9.32
CA ARG A 70 -1.43 -6.19 -8.29
C ARG A 70 0.05 -6.50 -8.50
N ASP A 71 0.52 -6.47 -9.74
CA ASP A 71 1.91 -6.78 -10.12
C ASP A 71 2.81 -5.53 -10.16
N GLY A 72 2.30 -4.37 -9.76
CA GLY A 72 3.07 -3.12 -9.68
C GLY A 72 3.12 -2.31 -10.98
N VAL A 73 2.32 -2.64 -11.99
CA VAL A 73 2.30 -1.89 -13.26
C VAL A 73 1.37 -0.67 -13.15
N GLU A 74 1.89 0.53 -13.39
CA GLU A 74 1.08 1.76 -13.40
C GLU A 74 0.00 1.70 -14.50
N LYS A 75 -1.24 2.00 -14.13
CA LYS A 75 -2.40 2.03 -15.03
C LYS A 75 -2.79 3.45 -15.41
N TRP A 76 -2.81 4.34 -14.42
CA TRP A 76 -3.14 5.74 -14.61
C TRP A 76 -2.63 6.57 -13.44
N SER A 77 -2.58 7.87 -13.68
CA SER A 77 -2.14 8.89 -12.74
C SER A 77 -3.07 10.11 -12.85
N HIS A 78 -3.46 10.70 -11.71
CA HIS A 78 -4.36 11.85 -11.66
C HIS A 78 -3.85 12.91 -10.68
N VAL A 79 -3.36 14.02 -11.24
CA VAL A 79 -2.82 15.15 -10.50
C VAL A 79 -3.96 16.06 -10.01
N SER A 80 -3.86 16.54 -8.78
CA SER A 80 -4.81 17.53 -8.24
C SER A 80 -4.79 18.80 -9.09
N PRO A 81 -5.96 19.28 -9.55
CA PRO A 81 -6.04 20.49 -10.36
C PRO A 81 -5.88 21.78 -9.56
N THR A 82 -6.03 21.73 -8.23
CA THR A 82 -6.19 22.92 -7.39
C THR A 82 -5.34 22.91 -6.12
N THR A 83 -4.87 21.75 -5.67
CA THR A 83 -4.13 21.67 -4.41
C THR A 83 -2.71 22.18 -4.57
N VAL A 84 -2.40 23.27 -3.86
CA VAL A 84 -1.05 23.84 -3.84
C VAL A 84 -0.23 23.51 -2.60
N GLN A 85 -0.84 22.86 -1.60
CA GLN A 85 -0.25 22.53 -0.31
C GLN A 85 -0.20 21.01 -0.09
N HIS A 86 0.42 20.59 1.01
CA HIS A 86 0.31 19.21 1.47
C HIS A 86 -1.14 18.85 1.73
N ASP A 87 -1.56 17.72 1.17
CA ASP A 87 -2.90 17.20 1.40
C ASP A 87 -2.81 15.75 1.85
N MET A 88 -3.37 15.54 3.04
CA MET A 88 -3.38 14.28 3.78
C MET A 88 -4.77 13.64 3.80
N SER A 89 -5.69 14.10 2.94
CA SER A 89 -7.04 13.54 2.86
C SER A 89 -6.97 12.08 2.39
N PRO A 90 -7.62 11.14 3.10
CA PRO A 90 -7.55 9.73 2.76
C PRO A 90 -8.25 9.44 1.42
N LEU A 91 -7.81 8.37 0.77
CA LEU A 91 -8.57 7.74 -0.32
C LEU A 91 -9.67 6.87 0.27
N LEU A 92 -10.85 6.88 -0.35
CA LEU A 92 -11.98 6.05 0.07
C LEU A 92 -12.52 5.24 -1.10
N LEU A 93 -12.62 3.93 -0.93
CA LEU A 93 -13.35 3.06 -1.84
C LEU A 93 -14.82 3.05 -1.44
N VAL A 94 -15.70 3.25 -2.42
CA VAL A 94 -17.14 3.23 -2.25
C VAL A 94 -17.73 2.20 -3.20
N GLU A 95 -18.49 1.27 -2.65
CA GLU A 95 -19.19 0.26 -3.43
C GLU A 95 -20.31 0.87 -4.29
N ALA A 96 -20.64 0.20 -5.39
CA ALA A 96 -21.77 0.57 -6.22
C ALA A 96 -23.08 0.61 -5.42
N GLY A 97 -23.92 1.59 -5.68
CA GLY A 97 -25.10 1.82 -4.87
C GLY A 97 -26.18 2.65 -5.55
N SER A 98 -27.26 2.88 -4.81
CA SER A 98 -28.37 3.73 -5.24
C SER A 98 -28.96 4.49 -4.06
N GLY A 99 -29.46 5.69 -4.32
CA GLY A 99 -30.08 6.55 -3.32
C GLY A 99 -30.94 7.63 -3.95
N ALA A 100 -31.38 8.59 -3.13
CA ALA A 100 -32.25 9.69 -3.59
C ALA A 100 -31.64 10.51 -4.75
N CYS A 101 -30.31 10.54 -4.86
CA CYS A 101 -29.57 11.26 -5.90
C CYS A 101 -29.22 10.40 -7.13
N GLY A 102 -29.77 9.19 -7.26
CA GLY A 102 -29.53 8.28 -8.39
C GLY A 102 -28.68 7.07 -8.02
N GLN A 103 -28.10 6.44 -9.06
CA GLN A 103 -27.23 5.27 -8.93
C GLN A 103 -25.78 5.66 -9.21
N TRP A 104 -24.84 5.00 -8.55
CA TRP A 104 -23.41 5.19 -8.78
C TRP A 104 -22.70 3.84 -8.91
N PRO A 105 -21.63 3.77 -9.73
CA PRO A 105 -20.79 2.59 -9.81
C PRO A 105 -19.85 2.50 -8.60
N GLU A 106 -18.95 1.53 -8.58
CA GLU A 106 -17.82 1.56 -7.65
C GLU A 106 -16.97 2.82 -7.91
N LEU A 107 -16.52 3.48 -6.84
CA LEU A 107 -15.81 4.74 -6.92
C LEU A 107 -14.59 4.74 -6.01
N LEU A 108 -13.51 5.37 -6.49
CA LEU A 108 -12.44 5.87 -5.65
C LEU A 108 -12.70 7.35 -5.38
N LEU A 109 -13.10 7.70 -4.16
CA LEU A 109 -13.29 9.08 -3.75
C LEU A 109 -11.97 9.69 -3.32
N VAL A 110 -11.71 10.90 -3.82
CA VAL A 110 -10.53 11.70 -3.51
C VAL A 110 -10.98 13.10 -3.08
N GLY A 111 -10.61 13.48 -1.86
CA GLY A 111 -10.74 14.86 -1.39
C GLY A 111 -9.48 15.66 -1.71
N TRP A 112 -9.66 16.88 -2.23
CA TRP A 112 -8.58 17.84 -2.47
C TRP A 112 -8.79 19.07 -1.60
N ALA A 113 -7.77 19.45 -0.83
CA ALA A 113 -7.70 20.77 -0.20
C ALA A 113 -7.01 21.73 -1.18
N ASN A 114 -7.68 22.81 -1.59
CA ASN A 114 -7.05 23.84 -2.43
C ASN A 114 -6.08 24.73 -1.62
N GLY A 115 -6.30 24.85 -0.30
CA GLY A 115 -5.45 25.66 0.58
C GLY A 115 -5.70 27.17 0.47
N ASP A 116 -6.80 27.57 -0.17
CA ASP A 116 -7.20 28.97 -0.27
C ASP A 116 -7.72 29.46 1.09
N PHE A 117 -7.12 30.53 1.61
CA PHE A 117 -7.65 31.29 2.73
C PHE A 117 -8.41 32.49 2.16
N THR A 118 -9.73 32.42 2.15
CA THR A 118 -10.62 33.57 1.86
C THR A 118 -10.84 34.43 3.08
#